data_AF-A0A9P4GIA8-F1
#
_entry.id   AF-A0A9P4GIA8-F1
#
_cell.length_a   1.000
_cell.length_b   1.000
_cell.length_c   1.000
_cell.angle_alpha   90.00
_cell.angle_beta   90.00
_cell.angle_gamma   90.00
#
_symmetry.space_group_name_H-M   'P 1'
#
loop_
_entity.id
_entity.type
_entity.pdbx_description
1 polymer ?
#
loop_
_entity_poly.entity_id
_entity_poly.type
_entity_poly.pdbx_seq_one_letter_code
_entity_poly.pdbx_strand_id
1 'polypeptide(L)'
;MDPNFDPDSYVHKGGQKRLDNQLRELEANSPDTGYISIIRTLHIQLLDLSGKRMEAEHKYSLAAHAHSFRERSLNQQVNKLQGYCSTFAADRNSLLEENLNLKGELAKTNHKRKTQDDSLKALYGVAADLLQEVDELKSTIALTKSAAQDSTINAREATSRKRKESDKTLISPVDTDLNPLHPLAATTVFPEPAKKKLKEFHPSPTNVQNVVLCTQCYAHGLKCDHGSPCQYCIKSKKACKRKKCSTYEAGENQCTNRHCFLAHPEDGYKNATQMPKARRERGLPPLGRISRW
;
A
#
# COMPACT_ATOMS: atom_id res chain seq x y z
N MET A 1 -48.15 10.87 24.77
CA MET A 1 -48.18 12.23 25.35
C MET A 1 -48.88 13.08 24.31
N ASP A 2 -50.13 13.40 24.55
CA ASP A 2 -50.95 14.20 23.64
C ASP A 2 -50.42 15.64 23.68
N PRO A 3 -49.93 16.21 22.57
CA PRO A 3 -49.36 17.57 22.56
C PRO A 3 -50.39 18.67 22.88
N ASN A 4 -51.67 18.32 23.01
CA ASN A 4 -52.77 19.24 23.34
C ASN A 4 -53.23 19.19 24.81
N PHE A 5 -52.52 18.51 25.71
CA PHE A 5 -52.88 18.55 27.13
C PHE A 5 -52.47 19.90 27.73
N ASP A 6 -53.44 20.79 27.92
CA ASP A 6 -53.29 22.04 28.64
C ASP A 6 -53.57 21.82 30.14
N PRO A 7 -52.52 21.70 30.99
CA PRO A 7 -52.67 21.46 32.42
C PRO A 7 -53.40 22.60 33.15
N ASP A 8 -53.47 23.81 32.56
CA ASP A 8 -54.18 24.94 33.16
C ASP A 8 -55.70 24.87 32.97
N SER A 9 -56.19 24.01 32.07
CA SER A 9 -57.61 23.96 31.74
C SER A 9 -58.48 23.27 32.80
N TYR A 10 -57.92 22.38 33.63
CA TYR A 10 -58.72 21.46 34.45
C TYR A 10 -58.80 21.76 35.96
N VAL A 11 -57.94 22.62 36.53
CA VAL A 11 -57.83 22.66 38.00
C VAL A 11 -58.50 23.83 38.71
N HIS A 12 -58.69 25.03 38.12
CA HIS A 12 -59.00 26.20 38.97
C HIS A 12 -60.34 26.91 38.79
N LYS A 13 -61.06 26.74 37.67
CA LYS A 13 -62.23 27.63 37.43
C LYS A 13 -63.46 27.33 38.29
N GLY A 14 -63.65 26.08 38.72
CA GLY A 14 -64.81 25.67 39.54
C GLY A 14 -64.63 25.89 41.04
N GLY A 15 -63.46 25.50 41.59
CA GLY A 15 -63.15 25.62 43.01
C GLY A 15 -62.94 27.05 43.48
N GLN A 16 -62.23 27.86 42.69
CA GLN A 16 -61.95 29.26 43.00
C GLN A 16 -63.26 30.07 43.11
N LYS A 17 -64.15 29.93 42.12
CA LYS A 17 -65.45 30.61 42.13
C LYS A 17 -66.32 30.23 43.32
N ARG A 18 -66.28 28.96 43.74
CA ARG A 18 -67.06 28.48 44.90
C ARG A 18 -66.51 29.09 46.19
N LEU A 19 -65.20 29.15 46.36
CA LEU A 19 -64.58 29.74 47.53
C LEU A 19 -64.74 31.27 47.56
N ASP A 20 -64.61 31.94 46.42
CA ASP A 20 -64.82 33.38 46.28
C ASP A 20 -66.28 33.76 46.65
N ASN A 21 -67.24 32.93 46.25
CA ASN A 21 -68.64 33.10 46.64
C ASN A 21 -68.85 32.89 48.15
N GLN A 22 -68.25 31.85 48.74
CA GLN A 22 -68.33 31.61 50.19
C GLN A 22 -67.68 32.74 51.00
N LEU A 23 -66.55 33.28 50.55
CA LEU A 23 -65.91 34.44 51.17
C LEU A 23 -66.79 35.69 51.05
N ARG A 24 -67.43 35.91 49.91
CA ARG A 24 -68.35 37.03 49.69
C ARG A 24 -69.60 36.94 50.57
N GLU A 25 -70.13 35.74 50.77
CA GLU A 25 -71.24 35.47 51.70
C GLU A 25 -70.83 35.70 53.17
N LEU A 26 -69.60 35.35 53.55
CA LEU A 26 -69.08 35.62 54.90
C LEU A 26 -68.85 37.12 55.15
N GLU A 27 -68.42 37.88 54.14
CA GLU A 27 -68.29 39.34 54.22
C GLU A 27 -69.62 40.06 54.37
N ALA A 28 -70.66 39.56 53.72
CA ALA A 28 -71.99 40.12 53.82
C ALA A 28 -72.61 39.94 55.23
N ASN A 29 -72.15 38.95 56.00
CA ASN A 29 -72.78 38.51 57.25
C ASN A 29 -71.94 38.76 58.52
N SER A 30 -70.73 39.32 58.43
CA SER A 30 -69.86 39.59 59.59
C SER A 30 -69.37 41.05 59.63
N PRO A 31 -69.63 41.82 60.70
CA PRO A 31 -69.18 43.21 60.82
C PRO A 31 -67.67 43.36 61.13
N ASP A 32 -66.98 42.26 61.48
CA ASP A 32 -65.56 42.29 61.83
C ASP A 32 -64.68 42.03 60.60
N THR A 33 -64.47 43.09 59.82
CA THR A 33 -63.77 43.07 58.52
C THR A 33 -62.30 42.66 58.61
N GLY A 34 -61.69 42.72 59.80
CA GLY A 34 -60.27 42.39 59.99
C GLY A 34 -59.94 40.92 59.74
N TYR A 35 -60.77 40.01 60.26
CA TYR A 35 -60.52 38.57 60.16
C TYR A 35 -60.65 38.04 58.72
N ILE A 36 -61.62 38.58 57.96
CA ILE A 36 -61.85 38.17 56.57
C ILE A 36 -60.70 38.62 55.65
N SER A 37 -60.15 39.82 55.90
CA SER A 37 -58.95 40.31 55.20
C SER A 37 -57.74 39.38 55.40
N ILE A 38 -57.54 38.88 56.63
CA ILE A 38 -56.46 37.93 56.96
C ILE A 38 -56.68 36.61 56.20
N ILE A 39 -57.90 36.06 56.21
CA ILE A 39 -58.22 34.82 55.50
C ILE A 39 -57.98 34.98 53.99
N ARG A 40 -58.42 36.09 53.38
CA ARG A 40 -58.15 36.35 51.96
C ARG A 40 -56.67 36.41 51.65
N THR A 41 -55.90 37.10 52.49
CA THR A 41 -54.45 37.23 52.32
C THR A 41 -53.77 35.86 52.39
N LEU A 42 -54.10 35.04 53.39
CA LEU A 42 -53.57 33.69 53.53
C LEU A 42 -53.99 32.79 52.36
N HIS A 43 -55.23 32.91 51.87
CA HIS A 43 -55.70 32.14 50.72
C HIS A 43 -54.92 32.48 49.45
N ILE A 44 -54.70 33.77 49.16
CA ILE A 44 -53.88 34.21 48.02
C ILE A 44 -52.44 33.70 48.15
N GLN A 45 -51.85 33.76 49.34
CA GLN A 45 -50.50 33.23 49.59
C GLN A 45 -50.42 31.72 49.38
N LEU A 46 -51.42 30.96 49.82
CA LEU A 46 -51.47 29.50 49.60
C LEU A 46 -51.59 29.15 48.12
N LEU A 47 -52.36 29.90 47.34
CA LEU A 47 -52.47 29.72 45.89
C LEU A 47 -51.16 30.05 45.17
N ASP A 48 -50.49 31.15 45.53
CA ASP A 48 -49.17 31.51 44.98
C ASP A 48 -48.11 30.43 45.31
N LEU A 49 -48.08 29.94 46.55
CA LEU A 49 -47.20 28.82 46.95
C LEU A 49 -47.52 27.53 46.20
N SER A 50 -48.80 27.20 45.99
CA SER A 50 -49.22 26.05 45.19
C SER A 50 -48.78 26.19 43.72
N GLY A 51 -48.93 27.37 43.12
CA GLY A 51 -48.46 27.68 41.77
C GLY A 51 -46.94 27.53 41.64
N LYS A 52 -46.17 28.12 42.56
CA LYS A 52 -44.71 27.97 42.62
C LYS A 52 -44.28 26.50 42.80
N ARG A 53 -45.01 25.73 43.60
CA ARG A 53 -44.77 24.29 43.77
C ARG A 53 -44.99 23.52 42.46
N MET A 54 -46.12 23.74 41.78
CA MET A 54 -46.39 23.09 40.49
C MET A 54 -45.36 23.49 39.42
N GLU A 55 -44.95 24.75 39.38
CA GLU A 55 -43.90 25.22 38.47
C GLU A 55 -42.55 24.53 38.77
N ALA A 56 -42.20 24.38 40.06
CA ALA A 56 -41.00 23.67 40.48
C ALA A 56 -41.05 22.17 40.12
N GLU A 57 -42.18 21.50 40.34
CA GLU A 57 -42.39 20.10 39.96
C GLU A 57 -42.29 19.90 38.43
N HIS A 58 -42.86 20.82 37.64
CA HIS A 58 -42.73 20.81 36.19
C HIS A 58 -41.29 21.01 35.73
N LYS A 59 -40.56 22.00 36.30
CA LYS A 59 -39.13 22.22 36.01
C LYS A 59 -38.28 21.00 36.36
N TYR A 60 -38.54 20.36 37.49
CA TYR A 60 -37.84 19.14 37.90
C TYR A 60 -38.10 17.99 36.93
N SER A 61 -39.36 17.79 36.52
CA SER A 61 -39.73 16.78 35.52
C SER A 61 -39.03 17.01 34.17
N LEU A 62 -39.02 18.24 33.66
CA LEU A 62 -38.30 18.60 32.44
C LEU A 62 -36.80 18.33 32.55
N ALA A 63 -36.19 18.68 33.69
CA ALA A 63 -34.78 18.40 33.94
C ALA A 63 -34.48 16.89 33.98
N ALA A 64 -35.34 16.09 34.62
CA ALA A 64 -35.23 14.63 34.64
C ALA A 64 -35.35 14.02 33.24
N HIS A 65 -36.29 14.50 32.42
CA HIS A 65 -36.41 14.08 31.02
C HIS A 65 -35.16 14.43 30.21
N ALA A 66 -34.64 15.64 30.34
CA ALA A 66 -33.41 16.07 29.68
C ALA A 66 -32.20 15.22 30.09
N HIS A 67 -32.09 14.87 31.38
CA HIS A 67 -31.05 13.97 31.89
C HIS A 67 -31.18 12.57 31.27
N SER A 68 -32.38 11.98 31.29
CA SER A 68 -32.64 10.64 30.71
C SER A 68 -32.34 10.57 29.20
N PHE A 69 -32.55 11.67 28.47
CA PHE A 69 -32.24 11.75 27.05
C PHE A 69 -30.73 11.80 26.81
N ARG A 70 -30.00 12.63 27.58
CA ARG A 70 -28.54 12.69 27.53
C ARG A 70 -27.91 11.35 27.88
N GLU A 71 -28.40 10.69 28.92
CA GLU A 71 -27.91 9.37 29.35
C GLU A 71 -28.11 8.31 28.25
N ARG A 72 -29.30 8.26 27.63
CA ARG A 72 -29.55 7.36 26.49
C ARG A 72 -28.63 7.64 25.30
N SER A 73 -28.41 8.91 24.98
CA SER A 73 -27.48 9.31 23.92
C SER A 73 -26.04 8.90 24.24
N LEU A 74 -25.60 9.09 25.48
CA LEU A 74 -24.26 8.69 25.92
C LEU A 74 -24.08 7.17 25.85
N ASN A 75 -25.06 6.40 26.35
CA ASN A 75 -25.04 4.95 26.28
C ASN A 75 -25.01 4.44 24.83
N GLN A 76 -25.73 5.09 23.91
CA GLN A 76 -25.64 4.77 22.50
C GLN A 76 -24.24 5.01 21.92
N GLN A 77 -23.56 6.08 22.33
CA GLN A 77 -22.18 6.36 21.91
C GLN A 77 -21.19 5.35 22.51
N VAL A 78 -21.32 5.01 23.79
CA VAL A 78 -20.51 3.99 24.47
C VAL A 78 -20.64 2.64 23.77
N ASN A 79 -21.87 2.21 23.46
CA ASN A 79 -22.10 0.95 22.74
C ASN A 79 -21.47 0.94 21.34
N LYS A 80 -21.52 2.07 20.61
CA LYS A 80 -20.84 2.19 19.32
C LYS A 80 -19.32 2.08 19.45
N LEU A 81 -18.75 2.78 20.42
CA LEU A 81 -17.30 2.74 20.70
C LEU A 81 -16.86 1.34 21.12
N GLN A 82 -17.64 0.66 21.96
CA GLN A 82 -17.37 -0.72 22.35
C GLN A 82 -17.39 -1.66 21.15
N GLY A 83 -18.35 -1.49 20.23
CA GLY A 83 -18.38 -2.22 18.96
C GLY A 83 -17.12 -2.01 18.14
N TYR A 84 -16.64 -0.76 18.01
CA TYR A 84 -15.40 -0.45 17.30
C TYR A 84 -14.16 -1.07 17.98
N CYS A 85 -14.10 -1.05 19.30
CA CYS A 85 -13.02 -1.69 20.05
C CYS A 85 -13.00 -3.21 19.82
N SER A 86 -14.17 -3.86 19.82
CA SER A 86 -14.29 -5.30 19.53
C SER A 86 -13.86 -5.64 18.11
N THR A 87 -14.26 -4.86 17.10
CA THR A 87 -13.80 -5.09 15.71
C THR A 87 -12.30 -4.88 15.58
N PHE A 88 -11.75 -3.84 16.19
CA PHE A 88 -10.30 -3.58 16.14
C PHE A 88 -9.49 -4.68 16.84
N ALA A 89 -10.01 -5.22 17.95
CA ALA A 89 -9.40 -6.35 18.63
C ALA A 89 -9.40 -7.62 17.76
N ALA A 90 -10.49 -7.89 17.04
CA ALA A 90 -10.59 -9.01 16.11
C ALA A 90 -9.60 -8.86 14.94
N ASP A 91 -9.54 -7.68 14.32
CA ASP A 91 -8.60 -7.39 13.22
C ASP A 91 -7.14 -7.54 13.68
N ARG A 92 -6.81 -7.03 14.87
CA ARG A 92 -5.47 -7.19 15.45
C ARG A 92 -5.12 -8.67 15.64
N ASN A 93 -6.03 -9.47 16.15
CA ASN A 93 -5.79 -10.89 16.37
C ASN A 93 -5.61 -11.65 15.04
N SER A 94 -6.41 -11.31 14.02
CA SER A 94 -6.27 -11.87 12.66
C SER A 94 -4.90 -11.53 12.04
N LEU A 95 -4.45 -10.28 12.17
CA LEU A 95 -3.13 -9.87 11.69
C LEU A 95 -1.97 -10.56 12.44
N LEU A 96 -2.14 -10.81 13.75
CA LEU A 96 -1.16 -11.55 14.54
C LEU A 96 -1.04 -13.01 14.07
N GLU A 97 -2.16 -13.65 13.78
CA GLU A 97 -2.19 -15.01 13.24
C GLU A 97 -1.53 -15.09 11.85
N GLU A 98 -1.83 -14.15 10.95
CA GLU A 98 -1.17 -14.03 9.65
C GLU A 98 0.35 -13.85 9.81
N ASN A 99 0.80 -12.99 10.74
CA ASN A 99 2.22 -12.77 11.00
C ASN A 99 2.93 -14.04 11.50
N LEU A 100 2.27 -14.81 12.36
CA LEU A 100 2.79 -16.10 12.85
C LEU A 100 2.92 -17.12 11.71
N ASN A 101 1.93 -17.18 10.81
CA ASN A 101 1.96 -18.05 9.64
C ASN A 101 3.11 -17.67 8.69
N LEU A 102 3.24 -16.38 8.37
CA LEU A 102 4.33 -15.87 7.52
C LEU A 102 5.72 -16.14 8.13
N LYS A 103 5.88 -16.02 9.45
CA LYS A 103 7.13 -16.40 10.14
C LYS A 103 7.41 -17.89 10.01
N GLY A 104 6.39 -18.74 10.10
CA GLY A 104 6.51 -20.18 9.87
C GLY A 104 6.95 -20.52 8.43
N GLU A 105 6.36 -19.87 7.43
CA GLU A 105 6.76 -20.02 6.03
C GLU A 105 8.18 -19.52 5.76
N LEU A 106 8.57 -18.39 6.37
CA LEU A 106 9.92 -17.86 6.28
C LEU A 106 10.95 -18.83 6.89
N ALA A 107 10.63 -19.47 8.02
CA ALA A 107 11.49 -20.48 8.61
C ALA A 107 11.66 -21.71 7.69
N LYS A 108 10.56 -22.19 7.08
CA LYS A 108 10.59 -23.31 6.11
C LYS A 108 11.42 -22.99 4.87
N THR A 109 11.25 -21.79 4.30
CA THR A 109 12.01 -21.35 3.12
C THR A 109 13.49 -21.17 3.43
N ASN A 110 13.84 -20.61 4.60
CA ASN A 110 15.22 -20.51 5.05
C ASN A 110 15.87 -21.88 5.28
N HIS A 111 15.13 -22.84 5.85
CA HIS A 111 15.62 -24.21 6.00
C HIS A 111 15.89 -24.86 4.63
N LYS A 112 14.96 -24.73 3.67
CA LYS A 112 15.14 -25.21 2.30
C LYS A 112 16.33 -24.56 1.60
N ARG A 113 16.53 -23.25 1.78
CA ARG A 113 17.69 -22.55 1.23
C ARG A 113 18.99 -23.09 1.81
N LYS A 114 19.05 -23.33 3.12
CA LYS A 114 20.23 -23.91 3.78
C LYS A 114 20.56 -25.30 3.23
N THR A 115 19.55 -26.17 3.06
CA THR A 115 19.80 -27.50 2.48
C THR A 115 20.27 -27.44 1.03
N GLN A 116 19.77 -26.48 0.24
CA GLN A 116 20.28 -26.22 -1.11
C GLN A 116 21.72 -25.72 -1.11
N ASP A 117 22.08 -24.80 -0.20
CA ASP A 117 23.45 -24.28 -0.07
C ASP A 117 24.42 -25.39 0.36
N ASP A 118 24.01 -26.27 1.28
CA ASP A 118 24.80 -27.43 1.70
C ASP A 118 24.98 -28.44 0.54
N SER A 119 23.93 -28.66 -0.25
CA SER A 119 24.00 -29.50 -1.46
C SER A 119 24.93 -28.92 -2.53
N LEU A 120 24.89 -27.60 -2.75
CA LEU A 120 25.80 -26.91 -3.66
C LEU A 120 27.27 -27.04 -3.22
N LYS A 121 27.54 -26.88 -1.92
CA LYS A 121 28.89 -27.09 -1.37
C LYS A 121 29.39 -28.51 -1.60
N ALA A 122 28.53 -29.51 -1.41
CA ALA A 122 28.87 -30.91 -1.69
C ALA A 122 29.21 -31.12 -3.18
N LEU A 123 28.43 -30.54 -4.10
CA LEU A 123 28.71 -30.60 -5.54
C LEU A 123 30.03 -29.92 -5.92
N TYR A 124 30.36 -28.78 -5.29
CA TYR A 124 31.65 -28.13 -5.51
C TYR A 124 32.83 -28.99 -5.01
N GLY A 125 32.66 -29.74 -3.90
CA GLY A 125 33.64 -30.71 -3.43
C GLY A 125 33.90 -31.80 -4.47
N VAL A 126 32.84 -32.45 -4.95
CA VAL A 126 32.94 -33.49 -6.00
C VAL A 126 33.57 -32.95 -7.29
N ALA A 127 33.22 -31.71 -7.68
CA ALA A 127 33.82 -31.09 -8.86
C ALA A 127 35.33 -30.83 -8.69
N ALA A 128 35.78 -30.48 -7.48
CA ALA A 128 37.20 -30.32 -7.18
C ALA A 128 37.95 -31.65 -7.25
N ASP A 129 37.38 -32.72 -6.68
CA ASP A 129 37.95 -34.07 -6.73
C ASP A 129 38.08 -34.56 -8.19
N LEU A 130 37.04 -34.39 -9.01
CA LEU A 130 37.07 -34.73 -10.43
C LEU A 130 38.11 -33.93 -11.22
N LEU A 131 38.30 -32.64 -10.91
CA LEU A 131 39.35 -31.84 -11.54
C LEU A 131 40.75 -32.38 -11.22
N GLN A 132 40.96 -32.81 -9.96
CA GLN A 132 42.21 -33.44 -9.56
C GLN A 132 42.43 -34.77 -10.31
N GLU A 133 41.42 -35.64 -10.39
CA GLU A 133 41.51 -36.90 -11.15
C GLU A 133 41.85 -36.67 -12.63
N VAL A 134 41.23 -35.66 -13.25
CA VAL A 134 41.52 -35.29 -14.64
C VAL A 134 42.98 -34.86 -14.81
N ASP A 135 43.54 -34.11 -13.86
CA ASP A 135 44.94 -33.67 -13.92
C ASP A 135 45.92 -34.83 -13.67
N GLU A 136 45.60 -35.77 -12.79
CA GLU A 136 46.34 -37.02 -12.60
C GLU A 136 46.31 -37.89 -13.87
N LEU A 137 45.16 -38.02 -14.52
CA LEU A 137 45.02 -38.72 -15.80
C LEU A 137 45.82 -38.06 -16.92
N LYS A 138 45.83 -36.72 -17.01
CA LYS A 138 46.68 -36.02 -17.97
C LYS A 138 48.17 -36.30 -17.74
N SER A 139 48.59 -36.33 -16.48
CA SER A 139 49.98 -36.64 -16.10
C SER A 139 50.38 -38.06 -16.52
N THR A 140 49.53 -39.06 -16.24
CA THR A 140 49.78 -40.45 -16.65
C THR A 140 49.79 -40.63 -18.18
N ILE A 141 48.91 -39.93 -18.91
CA ILE A 141 48.94 -39.90 -20.38
C ILE A 141 50.25 -39.30 -20.90
N ALA A 142 50.77 -38.24 -20.27
CA ALA A 142 52.03 -37.63 -20.68
C ALA A 142 53.21 -38.61 -20.49
N LEU A 143 53.28 -39.31 -19.36
CA LEU A 143 54.34 -40.31 -19.07
C LEU A 143 54.28 -41.52 -20.00
N THR A 144 53.08 -42.04 -20.29
CA THR A 144 52.92 -43.16 -21.22
C THR A 144 53.28 -42.77 -22.66
N LYS A 145 52.96 -41.53 -23.06
CA LYS A 145 53.34 -40.98 -24.36
C LYS A 145 54.85 -40.86 -24.53
N SER A 146 55.58 -40.39 -23.50
CA SER A 146 57.05 -40.34 -23.55
C SER A 146 57.67 -41.74 -23.61
N ALA A 147 57.20 -42.67 -22.78
CA ALA A 147 57.68 -44.06 -22.80
C ALA A 147 57.45 -44.76 -24.15
N ALA A 148 56.29 -44.52 -24.78
CA ALA A 148 55.99 -45.02 -26.11
C ALA A 148 56.94 -44.41 -27.17
N GLN A 149 57.21 -43.10 -27.09
CA GLN A 149 58.17 -42.43 -27.97
C GLN A 149 59.58 -43.03 -27.84
N ASP A 150 60.07 -43.23 -26.61
CA ASP A 150 61.37 -43.84 -26.35
C ASP A 150 61.46 -45.26 -26.91
N SER A 151 60.39 -46.06 -26.75
CA SER A 151 60.33 -47.42 -27.32
C SER A 151 60.39 -47.42 -28.85
N THR A 152 59.74 -46.46 -29.51
CA THR A 152 59.81 -46.33 -30.98
C THR A 152 61.18 -45.88 -31.47
N ILE A 153 61.89 -45.04 -30.72
CA ILE A 153 63.27 -44.66 -31.03
C ILE A 153 64.18 -45.89 -30.93
N ASN A 154 64.12 -46.63 -29.82
CA ASN A 154 64.91 -47.85 -29.62
C ASN A 154 64.62 -48.92 -30.70
N ALA A 155 63.36 -49.11 -31.10
CA ALA A 155 62.99 -50.03 -32.18
C ALA A 155 63.51 -49.58 -33.56
N ARG A 156 63.49 -48.27 -33.84
CA ARG A 156 64.11 -47.69 -35.06
C ARG A 156 65.61 -47.90 -35.08
N GLU A 157 66.30 -47.74 -33.95
CA GLU A 157 67.73 -47.99 -33.86
C GLU A 157 68.08 -49.47 -34.07
N ALA A 158 67.30 -50.39 -33.49
CA ALA A 158 67.48 -51.83 -33.67
C ALA A 158 67.26 -52.27 -35.13
N THR A 159 66.23 -51.72 -35.80
CA THR A 159 65.97 -51.99 -37.23
C THR A 159 67.01 -51.34 -38.15
N SER A 160 67.52 -50.15 -37.81
CA SER A 160 68.63 -49.50 -38.54
C SER A 160 69.94 -50.28 -38.44
N ARG A 161 70.24 -50.89 -37.27
CA ARG A 161 71.41 -51.78 -37.10
C ARG A 161 71.30 -53.05 -37.95
N LYS A 162 70.12 -53.68 -38.04
CA LYS A 162 69.89 -54.84 -38.95
C LYS A 162 69.99 -54.47 -40.44
N ARG A 163 69.59 -53.27 -40.85
CA ARG A 163 69.71 -52.81 -42.25
C ARG A 163 71.15 -52.51 -42.68
N LYS A 164 72.09 -52.27 -41.75
CA LYS A 164 73.51 -52.07 -42.10
C LYS A 164 74.26 -53.38 -42.41
N GLU A 165 73.63 -54.54 -42.22
CA GLU A 165 74.24 -55.85 -42.50
C GLU A 165 73.72 -56.48 -43.81
N SER A 166 72.69 -55.89 -44.43
CA SER A 166 72.10 -56.37 -45.67
C SER A 166 71.54 -55.22 -46.51
N ASP A 167 72.39 -54.39 -47.11
CA ASP A 167 72.21 -53.98 -48.50
C ASP A 167 73.36 -53.09 -48.99
N LYS A 168 74.08 -53.61 -49.97
CA LYS A 168 75.06 -52.89 -50.79
C LYS A 168 74.53 -52.89 -52.22
N THR A 169 73.42 -52.19 -52.48
CA THR A 169 72.97 -51.95 -53.87
C THR A 169 71.95 -50.81 -54.00
N LEU A 170 72.41 -49.70 -54.59
CA LEU A 170 71.84 -49.02 -55.77
C LEU A 170 70.36 -48.49 -55.75
N ILE A 171 70.24 -47.16 -55.95
CA ILE A 171 69.36 -46.43 -56.91
C ILE A 171 68.50 -45.27 -56.34
N SER A 172 68.83 -44.08 -56.86
CA SER A 172 68.04 -42.92 -57.35
C SER A 172 67.05 -42.13 -56.47
N PRO A 173 67.04 -40.78 -56.61
CA PRO A 173 66.04 -39.88 -56.05
C PRO A 173 64.79 -39.78 -56.93
N VAL A 174 63.62 -39.60 -56.31
CA VAL A 174 62.39 -39.14 -56.96
C VAL A 174 61.68 -38.16 -56.03
N ASP A 175 61.38 -36.99 -56.60
CA ASP A 175 60.59 -35.90 -56.04
C ASP A 175 59.18 -36.35 -55.65
N THR A 176 58.67 -35.81 -54.55
CA THR A 176 57.23 -35.57 -54.42
C THR A 176 56.99 -34.40 -53.48
N ASP A 177 56.73 -33.25 -54.10
CA ASP A 177 55.85 -32.20 -53.59
C ASP A 177 54.66 -32.81 -52.85
N LEU A 178 54.29 -32.25 -51.70
CA LEU A 178 52.90 -31.99 -51.32
C LEU A 178 52.83 -31.16 -50.03
N ASN A 179 52.38 -29.91 -50.22
CA ASN A 179 51.94 -28.93 -49.25
C ASN A 179 51.08 -29.49 -48.10
N PRO A 180 51.36 -29.11 -46.83
CA PRO A 180 50.36 -29.11 -45.77
C PRO A 180 49.64 -27.75 -45.72
N LEU A 181 48.32 -27.81 -45.89
CA LEU A 181 47.37 -26.71 -45.77
C LEU A 181 47.45 -26.02 -44.39
N HIS A 182 47.50 -24.68 -44.43
CA HIS A 182 47.40 -23.78 -43.28
C HIS A 182 46.10 -23.97 -42.47
N PRO A 183 46.15 -23.86 -41.13
CA PRO A 183 44.95 -23.80 -40.31
C PRO A 183 44.29 -22.41 -40.39
N LEU A 184 42.99 -22.42 -40.69
CA LEU A 184 42.08 -21.28 -40.70
C LEU A 184 42.06 -20.58 -39.33
N ALA A 185 42.68 -19.39 -39.25
CA ALA A 185 42.44 -18.45 -38.17
C ALA A 185 41.04 -17.85 -38.35
N ALA A 186 40.10 -18.27 -37.52
CA ALA A 186 38.78 -17.65 -37.39
C ALA A 186 38.93 -16.29 -36.68
N THR A 187 39.15 -15.23 -37.44
CA THR A 187 39.04 -13.85 -36.95
C THR A 187 37.57 -13.50 -36.84
N THR A 188 37.02 -13.56 -35.62
CA THR A 188 35.68 -13.08 -35.28
C THR A 188 35.67 -11.55 -35.34
N VAL A 189 35.31 -11.01 -36.51
CA VAL A 189 34.97 -9.59 -36.68
C VAL A 189 33.62 -9.36 -36.00
N PHE A 190 33.65 -8.85 -34.78
CA PHE A 190 32.48 -8.27 -34.12
C PHE A 190 32.09 -6.98 -34.85
N PRO A 191 30.85 -6.83 -35.33
CA PRO A 191 30.36 -5.53 -35.79
C PRO A 191 30.08 -4.63 -34.59
N GLU A 192 30.85 -3.54 -34.47
CA GLU A 192 30.54 -2.43 -33.58
C GLU A 192 29.14 -1.86 -33.87
N PRO A 193 28.26 -1.70 -32.87
CA PRO A 193 27.03 -0.96 -33.06
C PRO A 193 27.33 0.54 -33.13
N ALA A 194 27.04 1.11 -34.31
CA ALA A 194 27.11 2.53 -34.61
C ALA A 194 26.41 3.40 -33.56
N LYS A 195 27.21 4.16 -32.80
CA LYS A 195 26.74 5.20 -31.89
C LYS A 195 26.27 6.42 -32.69
N LYS A 196 24.99 6.44 -33.09
CA LYS A 196 24.31 7.68 -33.51
C LYS A 196 24.12 8.58 -32.29
N LYS A 197 25.09 9.49 -32.06
CA LYS A 197 24.93 10.67 -31.21
C LYS A 197 24.09 11.70 -31.98
N LEU A 198 22.80 11.73 -31.73
CA LEU A 198 21.98 12.94 -31.91
C LEU A 198 21.68 13.49 -30.54
N LYS A 199 22.46 14.50 -30.18
CA LYS A 199 22.38 15.27 -28.96
C LYS A 199 21.34 16.37 -29.22
N GLU A 200 20.06 16.03 -29.08
CA GLU A 200 19.02 17.04 -29.03
C GLU A 200 18.94 17.61 -27.62
N PHE A 201 19.33 18.88 -27.54
CA PHE A 201 19.26 19.74 -26.38
C PHE A 201 17.79 20.05 -26.12
N HIS A 202 17.18 19.40 -25.14
CA HIS A 202 15.92 19.88 -24.58
C HIS A 202 16.21 20.62 -23.28
N PRO A 203 15.75 21.87 -23.13
CA PRO A 203 15.90 22.61 -21.89
C PRO A 203 15.22 21.82 -20.77
N SER A 204 16.03 21.30 -19.84
CA SER A 204 15.55 20.77 -18.57
C SER A 204 14.75 21.87 -17.89
N PRO A 205 13.44 21.69 -17.66
CA PRO A 205 12.65 22.71 -16.98
C PRO A 205 13.25 22.95 -15.61
N THR A 206 13.69 24.19 -15.43
CA THR A 206 14.31 24.73 -14.24
C THR A 206 13.39 24.43 -13.04
N ASN A 207 13.88 23.59 -12.12
CA ASN A 207 13.38 23.47 -10.75
C ASN A 207 11.96 22.90 -10.56
N VAL A 208 11.58 21.83 -11.28
CA VAL A 208 10.35 21.08 -10.96
C VAL A 208 10.67 20.06 -9.85
N GLN A 209 10.45 20.43 -8.59
CA GLN A 209 10.68 19.55 -7.43
C GLN A 209 9.71 18.35 -7.37
N ASN A 210 8.57 18.42 -8.09
CA ASN A 210 7.54 17.39 -8.07
C ASN A 210 7.46 16.62 -9.39
N VAL A 211 7.83 15.35 -9.32
CA VAL A 211 7.93 14.46 -10.47
C VAL A 211 6.57 13.85 -10.79
N VAL A 212 5.82 14.46 -11.71
CA VAL A 212 4.49 13.98 -12.13
C VAL A 212 4.59 12.97 -13.27
N LEU A 213 4.13 11.74 -13.02
CA LEU A 213 4.08 10.65 -14.01
C LEU A 213 2.85 10.77 -14.91
N CYS A 214 2.98 10.38 -16.18
CA CYS A 214 1.79 10.23 -17.05
C CYS A 214 1.02 8.97 -16.66
N THR A 215 -0.29 8.96 -16.91
CA THR A 215 -1.16 7.87 -16.46
C THR A 215 -0.85 6.53 -17.12
N GLN A 216 -0.33 6.56 -18.35
CA GLN A 216 0.09 5.34 -19.07
C GLN A 216 1.33 4.71 -18.44
N CYS A 217 2.38 5.49 -18.21
CA CYS A 217 3.60 4.99 -17.57
C CYS A 217 3.31 4.52 -16.14
N TYR A 218 2.47 5.25 -15.39
CA TYR A 218 2.05 4.83 -14.05
C TYR A 218 1.29 3.50 -14.07
N ALA A 219 0.31 3.34 -14.97
CA ALA A 219 -0.50 2.12 -15.06
C ALA A 219 0.30 0.88 -15.49
N HIS A 220 1.36 1.07 -16.28
CA HIS A 220 2.21 0.00 -16.79
C HIS A 220 3.53 -0.19 -16.02
N GLY A 221 3.78 0.57 -14.94
CA GLY A 221 5.02 0.49 -14.16
C GLY A 221 6.28 0.90 -14.95
N LEU A 222 6.14 1.79 -15.92
CA LEU A 222 7.22 2.21 -16.81
C LEU A 222 7.91 3.48 -16.32
N LYS A 223 9.21 3.62 -16.61
CA LYS A 223 9.98 4.83 -16.32
C LYS A 223 9.57 5.97 -17.24
N CYS A 224 8.87 6.97 -16.70
CA CYS A 224 8.48 8.18 -17.43
C CYS A 224 9.65 9.17 -17.50
N ASP A 225 9.88 9.79 -18.65
CA ASP A 225 10.89 10.83 -18.89
C ASP A 225 10.36 12.26 -18.66
N HIS A 226 9.12 12.39 -18.17
CA HIS A 226 8.47 13.66 -17.83
C HIS A 226 8.28 14.66 -18.98
N GLY A 227 8.59 14.29 -20.23
CA GLY A 227 8.22 15.07 -21.41
C GLY A 227 6.71 15.31 -21.52
N SER A 228 6.31 16.30 -22.31
CA SER A 228 4.91 16.59 -22.63
C SER A 228 4.74 16.71 -24.15
N PRO A 229 4.58 15.59 -24.88
CA PRO A 229 4.42 14.20 -24.43
C PRO A 229 5.72 13.50 -24.01
N CYS A 230 5.62 12.40 -23.25
CA CYS A 230 6.77 11.61 -22.81
C CYS A 230 7.26 10.66 -23.94
N GLN A 231 8.56 10.37 -24.01
CA GLN A 231 9.20 9.54 -25.06
C GLN A 231 8.52 8.18 -25.23
N TYR A 232 8.09 7.54 -24.13
CA TYR A 232 7.40 6.26 -24.21
C TYR A 232 6.03 6.37 -24.91
N CYS A 233 5.25 7.39 -24.57
CA CYS A 233 3.97 7.64 -25.23
C CYS A 233 4.13 8.00 -26.71
N ILE A 234 5.21 8.72 -27.07
CA ILE A 234 5.56 8.99 -28.48
C ILE A 234 5.84 7.68 -29.22
N LYS A 235 6.73 6.83 -28.69
CA LYS A 235 7.10 5.53 -29.31
C LYS A 235 5.91 4.59 -29.45
N SER A 236 5.04 4.54 -28.44
CA SER A 236 3.85 3.70 -28.44
C SER A 236 2.66 4.29 -29.21
N LYS A 237 2.78 5.50 -29.76
CA LYS A 237 1.70 6.25 -30.43
C LYS A 237 0.43 6.36 -29.56
N LYS A 238 0.59 6.41 -28.23
CA LYS A 238 -0.51 6.54 -27.26
C LYS A 238 -0.63 7.98 -26.77
N ALA A 239 -1.85 8.40 -26.43
CA ALA A 239 -2.08 9.71 -25.83
C ALA A 239 -1.40 9.82 -24.45
N CYS A 240 -0.45 10.74 -24.33
CA CYS A 240 0.20 11.05 -23.05
C CYS A 240 -0.70 11.97 -22.24
N LYS A 241 -1.44 11.43 -21.26
CA LYS A 241 -2.28 12.21 -20.34
C LYS A 241 -1.69 12.21 -18.94
N ARG A 242 -1.79 13.33 -18.23
CA ARG A 242 -1.50 13.44 -16.80
C ARG A 242 -2.79 13.71 -16.04
N LYS A 243 -2.90 13.17 -14.82
CA LYS A 243 -4.07 13.38 -13.97
C LYS A 243 -3.90 14.69 -13.21
N LYS A 244 -4.82 15.63 -13.40
CA LYS A 244 -4.84 16.89 -12.65
C LYS A 244 -5.19 16.63 -11.18
N CYS A 245 -4.53 17.35 -10.27
CA CYS A 245 -4.81 17.28 -8.84
C CYS A 245 -6.19 17.85 -8.52
N SER A 246 -7.08 17.04 -7.95
CA SER A 246 -8.45 17.47 -7.64
C SER A 246 -8.54 18.34 -6.39
N THR A 247 -7.61 18.19 -5.45
CA THR A 247 -7.55 19.03 -4.24
C THR A 247 -7.06 20.44 -4.54
N TYR A 248 -6.21 20.60 -5.56
CA TYR A 248 -5.72 21.91 -5.99
C TYR A 248 -6.83 22.81 -6.55
N GLU A 249 -7.84 22.24 -7.22
CA GLU A 249 -8.98 23.01 -7.73
C GLU A 249 -9.99 23.46 -6.65
N ALA A 250 -9.92 22.88 -5.45
CA ALA A 250 -10.96 23.03 -4.42
C ALA A 250 -10.71 24.17 -3.41
N GLY A 251 -9.54 24.83 -3.41
CA GLY A 251 -9.28 25.95 -2.51
C GLY A 251 -7.87 26.54 -2.62
N GLU A 252 -7.79 27.87 -2.43
CA GLU A 252 -6.62 28.73 -2.13
C GLU A 252 -5.25 28.41 -2.78
N ASN A 253 -5.24 27.80 -3.97
CA ASN A 253 -4.02 27.58 -4.80
C ASN A 253 -2.94 26.70 -4.16
N GLN A 254 -3.24 25.88 -3.15
CA GLN A 254 -2.22 25.02 -2.54
C GLN A 254 -2.74 23.61 -2.27
N CYS A 255 -2.19 22.64 -3.01
CA CYS A 255 -2.31 21.25 -2.60
C CYS A 255 -1.60 21.10 -1.23
N THR A 256 -2.31 20.57 -0.23
CA THR A 256 -1.73 20.32 1.10
C THR A 256 -0.59 19.30 1.09
N ASN A 257 -0.49 18.49 0.03
CA ASN A 257 0.58 17.52 -0.14
C ASN A 257 1.76 18.14 -0.90
N ARG A 258 2.87 18.39 -0.18
CA ARG A 258 4.14 18.88 -0.76
C ARG A 258 4.70 17.96 -1.85
N HIS A 259 4.41 16.65 -1.77
CA HIS A 259 4.83 15.62 -2.73
C HIS A 259 3.62 15.06 -3.47
N CYS A 260 2.80 15.94 -4.04
CA CYS A 260 1.67 15.50 -4.85
C CYS A 260 2.17 14.85 -6.15
N PHE A 261 1.78 13.59 -6.39
CA PHE A 261 2.09 12.89 -7.65
C PHE A 261 1.17 13.28 -8.82
N LEU A 262 0.24 14.22 -8.60
CA LEU A 262 -0.73 14.68 -9.59
C LEU A 262 -0.31 16.05 -10.14
N ALA A 263 -0.66 16.33 -11.40
CA ALA A 263 -0.28 17.58 -12.06
C ALA A 263 -0.98 18.80 -11.45
N HIS A 264 -0.21 19.84 -11.14
CA HIS A 264 -0.70 21.16 -10.77
C HIS A 264 -0.54 22.16 -11.94
N PRO A 265 -1.28 23.29 -11.94
CA PRO A 265 -1.15 24.33 -12.95
C PRO A 265 0.27 24.92 -13.05
N GLU A 266 0.96 25.08 -11.91
CA GLU A 266 2.33 25.60 -11.85
C GLU A 266 3.37 24.71 -12.55
N ASP A 267 3.08 23.41 -12.72
CA ASP A 267 4.01 22.48 -13.37
C ASP A 267 4.09 22.70 -14.91
N GLY A 268 3.19 23.49 -15.49
CA GLY A 268 3.23 23.84 -16.92
C GLY A 268 2.87 22.69 -17.89
N TYR A 269 2.32 21.58 -17.42
CA TYR A 269 1.95 20.44 -18.26
C TYR A 269 0.68 20.69 -19.09
N LYS A 270 0.83 20.99 -20.38
CA LYS A 270 -0.29 21.15 -21.35
C LYS A 270 -1.21 19.91 -21.46
N ASN A 271 -0.73 18.73 -21.08
CA ASN A 271 -1.45 17.47 -21.18
C ASN A 271 -2.09 17.00 -19.86
N ALA A 272 -2.26 17.90 -18.89
CA ALA A 272 -3.00 17.64 -17.67
C ALA A 272 -4.50 17.67 -17.93
N THR A 273 -5.18 16.55 -17.72
CA THR A 273 -6.63 16.42 -17.88
C THR A 273 -7.29 16.01 -16.57
N GLN A 274 -8.46 16.57 -16.28
CA GLN A 274 -9.30 16.10 -15.18
C GLN A 274 -9.83 14.71 -15.57
N MET A 275 -9.43 13.67 -14.85
CA MET A 275 -9.98 12.33 -15.09
C MET A 275 -11.43 12.33 -14.59
N PRO A 276 -12.39 11.82 -15.37
CA PRO A 276 -13.74 11.60 -14.87
C PRO A 276 -13.63 10.82 -13.56
N LYS A 277 -14.32 11.26 -12.51
CA LYS A 277 -14.50 10.42 -11.33
C LYS A 277 -15.12 9.13 -11.84
N ALA A 278 -14.35 8.03 -11.84
CA ALA A 278 -14.86 6.74 -12.24
C ALA A 278 -16.15 6.54 -11.46
N ARG A 279 -17.29 6.55 -12.17
CA ARG A 279 -18.60 6.47 -11.56
C ARG A 279 -18.64 5.05 -11.02
N ARG A 280 -18.37 4.93 -9.73
CA ARG A 280 -18.32 3.65 -9.03
C ARG A 280 -19.62 2.93 -9.36
N GLU A 281 -19.54 1.80 -10.05
CA GLU A 281 -20.73 1.03 -10.39
C GLU A 281 -21.49 0.76 -9.09
N ARG A 282 -22.79 1.07 -9.09
CA ARG A 282 -23.65 0.86 -7.92
C ARG A 282 -23.59 -0.62 -7.58
N GLY A 283 -22.97 -0.96 -6.45
CA GLY A 283 -22.86 -2.35 -6.00
C GLY A 283 -21.46 -2.78 -5.57
N LEU A 284 -20.40 -2.06 -5.94
CA LEU A 284 -19.06 -2.36 -5.41
C LEU A 284 -18.95 -1.86 -3.96
N PRO A 285 -18.62 -2.74 -2.98
CA PRO A 285 -18.50 -2.36 -1.57
C PRO A 285 -17.52 -1.20 -1.40
N PRO A 286 -17.72 -0.31 -0.41
CA PRO A 286 -16.81 0.78 -0.12
C PRO A 286 -15.39 0.21 0.02
N LEU A 287 -14.43 0.83 -0.64
CA LEU A 287 -13.02 0.44 -0.50
C LEU A 287 -12.74 0.91 0.92
N GLY A 288 -12.62 -0.04 1.84
CA GLY A 288 -12.19 0.25 3.20
C GLY A 288 -10.99 1.18 3.11
N ARG A 289 -10.91 2.16 4.01
CA ARG A 289 -9.79 3.09 4.04
C ARG A 289 -8.52 2.26 4.09
N ILE A 290 -7.84 2.11 2.95
CA ILE A 290 -6.49 1.58 2.91
C ILE A 290 -5.69 2.63 3.66
N SER A 291 -5.35 2.31 4.90
CA SER A 291 -4.44 3.08 5.73
C SER A 291 -3.20 3.31 4.90
N ARG A 292 -3.01 4.55 4.45
CA ARG A 292 -1.81 4.94 3.70
C ARG A 292 -0.65 4.82 4.68
N TRP A 293 0.34 4.02 4.30
CA TRP A 293 1.66 3.94 4.92
C TRP A 293 2.41 5.25 4.73
#